data_AF-A0A1E3P229-F1
#
_entry.id   AF-A0A1E3P229-F1
#
_cell.length_a   1.000
_cell.length_b   1.000
_cell.length_c   1.000
_cell.angle_alpha   90.00
_cell.angle_beta   90.00
_cell.angle_gamma   90.00
#
_symmetry.space_group_name_H-M   'P 1'
#
loop_
_entity.id
_entity.type
_entity.pdbx_description
1 polymer ?
#
loop_
_entity_poly.entity_id
_entity_poly.type
_entity_poly.pdbx_seq_one_letter_code
_entity_poly.pdbx_strand_id
1 'polypeptide(L)'
;MSKRKIEDEDTIEDPQHISAIDSPIIVHCDLAPCHHKPFASSLEYESHYLNNHQHKCLSCKSIFPNEQFLDLHLSEFHDPFNAIRKERGEKIYRCFSVGCDKVCSSPQKRKLHLIDKHQYPKNFLFSIVKTGLRPNQTSLLKS
;
A
#
# COMPACT_ATOMS: atom_id res chain seq x y z
N MET A 1 62.52 13.86 -16.52
CA MET A 1 62.96 13.75 -15.11
C MET A 1 62.66 15.07 -14.42
N SER A 2 61.62 15.12 -13.60
CA SER A 2 61.49 16.18 -12.59
C SER A 2 60.60 15.64 -11.48
N LYS A 3 61.26 15.14 -10.43
CA LYS A 3 60.67 14.67 -9.19
C LYS A 3 60.36 15.90 -8.33
N ARG A 4 59.19 15.97 -7.70
CA ARG A 4 58.91 16.73 -6.47
C ARG A 4 57.53 16.25 -5.97
N LYS A 5 57.51 15.32 -5.02
CA LYS A 5 57.62 15.46 -3.54
C LYS A 5 56.20 15.52 -2.97
N ILE A 6 55.73 14.35 -2.55
CA ILE A 6 54.59 14.15 -1.65
C ILE A 6 55.16 14.44 -0.26
N GLU A 7 54.53 15.35 0.46
CA GLU A 7 54.81 15.61 1.87
C GLU A 7 53.67 14.98 2.66
N ASP A 8 53.98 13.84 3.26
CA ASP A 8 53.20 13.20 4.31
C ASP A 8 53.49 13.95 5.62
N GLU A 9 52.46 14.46 6.30
CA GLU A 9 52.57 14.83 7.71
C GLU A 9 51.31 14.37 8.47
N ASP A 10 51.52 13.34 9.28
CA ASP A 10 50.62 12.77 10.29
C ASP A 10 50.35 13.77 11.42
N THR A 11 49.12 13.75 11.98
CA THR A 11 48.76 13.82 13.42
C THR A 11 47.25 14.07 13.52
N ILE A 12 46.43 13.03 13.74
CA ILE A 12 46.00 12.44 15.03
C ILE A 12 45.17 13.40 15.89
N GLU A 13 43.96 12.91 16.19
CA GLU A 13 43.03 13.25 17.29
C GLU A 13 42.17 14.51 17.17
N ASP A 14 40.88 14.28 16.88
CA ASP A 14 39.83 14.92 17.67
C ASP A 14 38.60 13.99 17.82
N PRO A 15 38.39 13.35 18.99
CA PRO A 15 37.19 12.58 19.29
C PRO A 15 36.08 13.54 19.75
N GLN A 16 35.59 14.38 18.85
CA GLN A 16 34.54 15.33 19.19
C GLN A 16 33.17 14.79 18.79
N HIS A 17 32.57 14.15 19.79
CA HIS A 17 31.23 14.50 20.24
C HIS A 17 30.11 14.09 19.27
N ILE A 18 29.62 12.85 19.42
CA ILE A 18 28.22 12.54 19.13
C ILE A 18 27.39 13.36 20.13
N SER A 19 27.21 14.65 19.86
CA SER A 19 26.20 15.45 20.54
C SER A 19 24.87 14.79 20.25
N ALA A 20 24.23 14.29 21.30
CA ALA A 20 22.84 13.93 21.29
C ALA A 20 22.06 15.07 20.60
N ILE A 21 21.54 14.79 19.40
CA ILE A 21 20.58 15.67 18.74
C ILE A 21 19.30 15.51 19.56
N ASP A 22 19.16 16.29 20.63
CA ASP A 22 17.95 16.35 21.46
C ASP A 22 16.87 17.25 20.80
N SER A 23 16.96 17.42 19.48
CA SER A 23 15.88 17.99 18.68
C SER A 23 15.00 16.84 18.20
N PRO A 24 13.68 16.88 18.45
CA PRO A 24 12.79 15.84 17.95
C PRO A 24 12.91 15.78 16.42
N ILE A 25 13.31 14.62 15.89
CA ILE A 25 13.40 14.41 14.45
C ILE A 25 11.96 14.31 13.93
N ILE A 26 11.45 15.41 13.39
CA ILE A 26 10.11 15.47 12.80
C ILE A 26 10.19 14.94 11.37
N VAL A 27 9.52 13.81 11.12
CA VAL A 27 9.44 13.19 9.80
C VAL A 27 8.19 13.70 9.08
N HIS A 28 8.33 14.07 7.81
CA HIS A 28 7.22 14.62 7.02
C HIS A 28 6.88 13.68 5.86
N CYS A 29 5.59 13.63 5.49
CA CYS A 29 5.17 12.92 4.29
C CYS A 29 4.93 13.89 3.11
N ASP A 30 5.82 13.82 2.12
CA ASP A 30 5.78 14.70 0.94
C ASP A 30 4.94 14.11 -0.23
N LEU A 31 4.41 12.89 -0.06
CA LEU A 31 3.59 12.24 -1.07
C LEU A 31 2.16 12.79 -1.09
N ALA A 32 1.67 13.14 -2.28
CA ALA A 32 0.26 13.51 -2.45
C ALA A 32 -0.65 12.31 -2.10
N PRO A 33 -1.69 12.46 -1.25
CA PRO A 33 -2.41 13.70 -0.87
C PRO A 33 -2.07 14.22 0.55
N CYS A 34 -0.93 13.88 1.13
CA CYS A 34 -0.70 14.06 2.57
C CYS A 34 -0.23 15.46 2.99
N HIS A 35 -0.11 16.43 2.08
CA HIS A 35 0.15 17.85 2.34
C HIS A 35 1.22 18.11 3.43
N HIS A 36 2.34 17.39 3.41
CA HIS A 36 3.44 17.56 4.39
C HIS A 36 3.01 17.40 5.86
N LYS A 37 2.15 16.41 6.17
CA LYS A 37 1.81 16.10 7.57
C LYS A 37 3.08 15.74 8.37
N PRO A 38 3.33 16.43 9.51
CA PRO A 38 4.45 16.11 10.39
C PRO A 38 4.12 14.92 11.31
N PHE A 39 5.12 14.09 11.58
CA PHE A 39 5.08 12.95 12.50
C PHE A 39 6.18 13.08 13.55
N ALA A 40 5.87 12.75 14.80
CA ALA A 40 6.80 12.87 15.92
C ALA A 40 7.73 11.66 16.05
N SER A 41 7.38 10.54 15.39
CA SER A 41 8.15 9.30 15.43
C SER A 41 8.21 8.63 14.06
N SER A 42 9.33 7.97 13.77
CA SER A 42 9.48 7.11 12.59
C SER A 42 8.40 6.02 12.51
N LEU A 43 7.96 5.48 13.65
CA LEU A 43 6.95 4.42 13.68
C LEU A 43 5.57 4.92 13.23
N GLU A 44 5.23 6.15 13.59
CA GLU A 44 3.98 6.80 13.16
C GLU A 44 4.00 7.07 11.65
N TYR A 45 5.14 7.53 11.14
CA TYR A 45 5.35 7.73 9.70
C TYR A 45 5.27 6.42 8.91
N GLU A 46 5.88 5.34 9.39
CA GLU A 46 5.82 4.03 8.75
C GLU A 46 4.37 3.53 8.70
N SER A 47 3.67 3.57 9.84
CA SER A 47 2.26 3.19 9.93
C SER A 47 1.40 4.04 8.98
N HIS A 48 1.69 5.35 8.89
CA HIS A 48 1.04 6.23 7.92
C HIS A 48 1.31 5.79 6.48
N TYR A 49 2.56 5.51 6.13
CA TYR A 49 2.95 5.11 4.78
C TYR A 49 2.30 3.80 4.34
N LEU A 50 2.35 2.78 5.20
CA LEU A 50 1.73 1.48 4.95
C LEU A 50 0.23 1.62 4.70
N ASN A 51 -0.47 2.43 5.52
CA ASN A 51 -1.91 2.59 5.42
C ASN A 51 -2.38 3.55 4.32
N ASN A 52 -1.54 4.48 3.85
CA ASN A 52 -1.97 5.56 2.95
C ASN A 52 -1.32 5.52 1.56
N HIS A 53 -0.14 4.91 1.42
CA HIS A 53 0.66 4.97 0.19
C HIS A 53 1.02 3.60 -0.38
N GLN A 54 1.21 2.57 0.44
CA GLN A 54 1.76 1.28 -0.01
C GLN A 54 0.91 0.60 -1.09
N HIS A 55 -0.41 0.53 -0.90
CA HIS A 55 -1.31 -0.18 -1.82
C HIS A 55 -2.30 0.78 -2.49
N LYS A 56 -1.76 1.84 -3.10
CA LYS A 56 -2.55 2.86 -3.78
C LYS A 56 -2.61 2.60 -5.29
N CYS A 57 -3.81 2.63 -5.85
CA CYS A 57 -3.99 2.62 -7.30
C CYS A 57 -3.58 3.98 -7.89
N LEU A 58 -2.67 3.97 -8.86
CA LEU A 58 -2.18 5.20 -9.49
C LEU A 58 -3.23 5.87 -10.38
N SER A 59 -4.13 5.08 -10.98
CA SER A 59 -5.15 5.57 -11.91
C SER A 59 -6.31 6.27 -11.19
N CYS A 60 -6.85 5.66 -10.13
CA CYS A 60 -8.04 6.18 -9.42
C CYS A 60 -7.73 6.75 -8.03
N LYS A 61 -6.48 6.61 -7.54
CA LYS A 61 -6.01 7.06 -6.22
C LYS A 61 -6.71 6.38 -5.03
N SER A 62 -7.48 5.31 -5.25
CA SER A 62 -8.03 4.46 -4.17
C SER A 62 -6.92 3.68 -3.47
N ILE A 63 -7.05 3.53 -2.15
CA ILE A 63 -6.10 2.82 -1.30
C ILE A 63 -6.71 1.47 -0.91
N PHE A 64 -5.91 0.42 -0.83
CA PHE A 64 -6.32 -0.94 -0.52
C PHE A 64 -5.60 -1.47 0.72
N PRO A 65 -6.16 -2.45 1.44
CA PRO A 65 -5.55 -2.96 2.67
C PRO A 65 -4.36 -3.90 2.41
N ASN A 66 -4.29 -4.52 1.23
CA ASN A 66 -3.18 -5.39 0.83
C ASN A 66 -2.99 -5.37 -0.69
N GLU A 67 -1.87 -5.92 -1.15
CA GLU A 67 -1.53 -6.06 -2.56
C GLU A 67 -2.58 -6.85 -3.34
N GLN A 68 -3.11 -7.94 -2.78
CA GLN A 68 -4.12 -8.76 -3.47
C GLN A 68 -5.40 -7.97 -3.80
N PHE A 69 -5.86 -7.09 -2.90
CA PHE A 69 -7.02 -6.25 -3.16
C PHE A 69 -6.72 -5.17 -4.21
N LEU A 70 -5.49 -4.64 -4.24
CA LEU A 70 -5.04 -3.75 -5.30
C LEU A 70 -5.00 -4.48 -6.65
N ASP A 71 -4.45 -5.69 -6.72
CA ASP A 71 -4.39 -6.50 -7.93
C ASP A 71 -5.79 -6.87 -8.45
N LEU A 72 -6.69 -7.27 -7.55
CA LEU A 72 -8.09 -7.52 -7.88
C LEU A 72 -8.73 -6.26 -8.45
N HIS A 73 -8.46 -5.09 -7.86
CA HIS A 73 -8.99 -3.83 -8.36
C HIS A 73 -8.44 -3.50 -9.75
N LEU A 74 -7.12 -3.59 -9.94
CA LEU A 74 -6.48 -3.33 -11.23
C LEU A 74 -7.03 -4.26 -12.31
N SER A 75 -7.11 -5.56 -12.03
CA SER A 75 -7.66 -6.54 -12.97
C SER A 75 -9.15 -6.34 -13.27
N GLU A 76 -9.98 -5.90 -12.31
CA GLU A 76 -11.42 -5.75 -12.52
C GLU A 76 -11.84 -4.41 -13.12
N PHE A 77 -11.06 -3.34 -12.89
CA PHE A 77 -11.46 -1.97 -13.21
C PHE A 77 -10.49 -1.24 -14.14
N HIS A 78 -9.24 -1.67 -14.24
CA HIS A 78 -8.22 -1.00 -15.05
C HIS A 78 -7.64 -1.88 -16.16
N ASP A 79 -7.93 -3.18 -16.18
CA ASP A 79 -7.53 -4.08 -17.26
C ASP A 79 -8.56 -4.06 -18.41
N PRO A 80 -8.20 -3.49 -19.58
CA PRO A 80 -9.09 -3.44 -20.74
C PRO A 80 -9.41 -4.83 -21.29
N PHE A 81 -8.54 -5.83 -21.12
CA PHE A 81 -8.83 -7.19 -21.58
C PHE A 81 -9.95 -7.81 -20.75
N ASN A 82 -9.95 -7.61 -19.42
CA ASN A 82 -11.03 -8.07 -18.58
C ASN A 82 -12.35 -7.33 -18.86
N ALA A 83 -12.31 -6.07 -19.28
CA ALA A 83 -13.51 -5.36 -19.75
C ALA A 83 -14.14 -6.07 -20.97
N ILE A 84 -13.33 -6.43 -21.98
CA ILE A 84 -13.79 -7.17 -23.16
C ILE A 84 -14.31 -8.57 -22.77
N ARG A 85 -13.60 -9.28 -21.90
CA ARG A 85 -14.03 -10.61 -21.43
C ARG A 85 -15.36 -10.54 -20.67
N LYS A 86 -15.58 -9.48 -19.90
CA LYS A 86 -16.84 -9.22 -19.21
C LYS A 86 -17.99 -8.99 -20.19
N GLU A 87 -17.76 -8.24 -21.27
CA GLU A 87 -18.76 -8.03 -22.34
C GLU A 87 -19.14 -9.34 -23.04
N ARG A 88 -18.17 -10.26 -23.18
CA ARG A 88 -18.40 -11.64 -23.67
C ARG A 88 -19.11 -12.56 -22.68
N GLY A 89 -19.36 -12.10 -21.45
CA GLY A 89 -19.98 -12.89 -20.40
C GLY A 89 -19.05 -13.89 -19.70
N GLU A 90 -17.74 -13.74 -19.86
CA GLU A 90 -16.76 -14.58 -19.17
C GLU A 90 -16.69 -14.28 -17.66
N LYS A 91 -16.18 -15.25 -16.89
CA LYS A 91 -15.97 -15.08 -15.44
C LYS A 91 -14.66 -14.33 -15.22
N ILE A 92 -14.74 -13.14 -14.64
CA ILE A 92 -13.58 -12.29 -14.36
C ILE A 92 -13.34 -12.05 -12.87
N TYR A 93 -14.33 -12.29 -12.00
CA TYR A 93 -14.27 -11.91 -10.60
C TYR A 93 -13.56 -12.97 -9.75
N ARG A 94 -12.25 -12.79 -9.52
CA ARG A 94 -11.46 -13.69 -8.66
C ARG A 94 -11.86 -13.60 -7.18
N CYS A 95 -11.66 -14.69 -6.45
CA CYS A 95 -11.87 -14.78 -5.01
C CYS A 95 -10.85 -13.93 -4.22
N PHE A 96 -11.18 -13.57 -2.98
CA PHE A 96 -10.31 -12.79 -2.09
C PHE A 96 -9.35 -13.65 -1.27
N SER A 97 -9.68 -14.93 -1.08
CA SER A 97 -8.89 -15.82 -0.23
C SER A 97 -7.64 -16.31 -0.98
N VAL A 98 -6.48 -16.19 -0.33
CA VAL A 98 -5.21 -16.73 -0.82
C VAL A 98 -5.36 -18.25 -0.99
N GLY A 99 -4.99 -18.80 -2.15
CA GLY A 99 -5.12 -20.22 -2.45
C GLY A 99 -6.50 -20.65 -2.97
N CYS A 100 -7.40 -19.70 -3.28
CA CYS A 100 -8.67 -19.99 -3.93
C CYS A 100 -8.67 -19.55 -5.39
N ASP A 101 -8.65 -20.51 -6.32
CA ASP A 101 -8.65 -20.26 -7.77
C ASP A 101 -10.06 -20.04 -8.35
N LYS A 102 -11.06 -19.84 -7.49
CA LYS A 102 -12.44 -19.64 -7.96
C LYS A 102 -12.58 -18.28 -8.63
N VAL A 103 -13.05 -18.30 -9.88
CA VAL A 103 -13.47 -17.09 -10.62
C VAL A 103 -14.99 -17.10 -10.80
N CYS A 104 -15.62 -16.00 -10.42
CA CYS A 104 -17.06 -15.80 -10.44
C CYS A 104 -17.51 -14.95 -11.63
N SER A 105 -18.78 -15.12 -12.05
CA SER A 105 -19.37 -14.34 -13.14
C SER A 105 -19.88 -12.97 -12.69
N SER A 106 -20.16 -12.79 -11.39
CA SER A 106 -20.63 -11.51 -10.85
C SER A 106 -20.09 -11.25 -9.45
N PRO A 107 -20.03 -9.97 -9.02
CA PRO A 107 -19.64 -9.62 -7.65
C PRO A 107 -20.57 -10.22 -6.59
N GLN A 108 -21.87 -10.35 -6.89
CA GLN A 108 -22.85 -10.97 -5.98
C GLN A 108 -22.53 -12.45 -5.76
N LYS A 109 -22.21 -13.20 -6.82
CA LYS A 109 -21.82 -14.61 -6.70
C LYS A 109 -20.51 -14.76 -5.94
N ARG A 110 -19.56 -13.86 -6.16
CA ARG A 110 -18.31 -13.83 -5.38
C ARG A 110 -18.58 -13.63 -3.89
N LYS A 111 -19.46 -12.68 -3.52
CA LYS A 111 -19.86 -12.47 -2.13
C LYS A 111 -20.43 -13.74 -1.51
N LEU A 112 -21.37 -14.40 -2.19
CA LEU A 112 -21.94 -15.66 -1.69
C LEU A 112 -20.87 -16.74 -1.52
N HIS A 113 -19.97 -16.90 -2.50
CA HIS A 113 -18.86 -17.84 -2.41
C HIS A 113 -17.95 -17.57 -1.19
N LEU A 114 -17.63 -16.31 -0.91
CA LEU A 114 -16.81 -15.93 0.25
C LEU A 114 -17.51 -16.23 1.58
N ILE A 115 -18.83 -16.03 1.65
CA ILE A 115 -19.61 -16.34 2.86
C ILE A 115 -19.72 -17.86 3.04
N ASP A 116 -20.05 -18.60 1.97
CA ASP A 116 -20.37 -20.03 2.09
C ASP A 116 -19.11 -20.91 2.21
N LYS A 117 -18.05 -20.60 1.43
CA LYS A 117 -16.82 -21.41 1.40
C LYS A 117 -15.74 -20.90 2.34
N HIS A 118 -15.62 -19.59 2.49
CA HIS A 118 -14.57 -18.97 3.31
C HIS A 118 -15.10 -18.40 4.63
N GLN A 119 -16.40 -18.55 4.92
CA GLN A 119 -17.04 -18.09 6.17
C GLN A 119 -16.79 -16.61 6.47
N TYR A 120 -16.68 -15.78 5.42
CA TYR A 120 -16.55 -14.34 5.60
C TYR A 120 -17.81 -13.80 6.30
N PRO A 121 -17.65 -12.87 7.26
CA PRO A 121 -18.80 -12.34 7.98
C PRO A 121 -19.66 -11.50 7.02
N LYS A 122 -20.99 -11.53 7.22
CA LYS A 122 -21.95 -10.88 6.32
C LYS A 122 -21.78 -9.36 6.24
N ASN A 123 -21.24 -8.76 7.30
CA ASN A 123 -20.92 -7.34 7.40
C ASN A 123 -19.54 -6.99 6.82
N PHE A 124 -18.79 -7.93 6.22
CA PHE A 124 -17.54 -7.60 5.53
C PHE A 124 -17.76 -6.60 4.38
N LEU A 125 -16.80 -5.71 4.17
CA LEU A 125 -16.81 -4.72 3.09
C LEU A 125 -16.47 -5.36 1.73
N PHE A 126 -17.39 -6.14 1.17
CA PHE A 126 -17.20 -6.79 -0.15
C PHE A 126 -17.03 -5.79 -1.32
N SER A 127 -17.40 -4.52 -1.12
CA SER A 127 -17.21 -3.46 -2.11
C SER A 127 -15.78 -2.90 -2.12
N ILE A 128 -14.88 -3.38 -1.25
CA ILE A 128 -13.52 -2.86 -1.10
C ILE A 128 -12.76 -2.84 -2.44
N VAL A 129 -12.90 -3.88 -3.28
CA VAL A 129 -12.26 -3.94 -4.60
C VAL A 129 -12.71 -2.81 -5.53
N LYS A 130 -13.94 -2.31 -5.38
CA LYS A 130 -14.46 -1.21 -6.19
C LYS A 130 -14.10 0.15 -5.62
N THR A 131 -14.23 0.33 -4.30
CA THR A 131 -14.16 1.65 -3.67
C THR A 131 -12.81 1.99 -3.08
N GLY A 132 -12.02 0.97 -2.71
CA GLY A 132 -10.91 1.12 -1.77
C GLY A 132 -11.38 1.42 -0.35
N LEU A 133 -10.41 1.62 0.54
CA LEU A 133 -10.56 2.10 1.90
C LEU A 133 -10.98 3.57 1.92
N ARG A 134 -11.84 3.94 2.86
CA ARG A 134 -12.14 5.34 3.14
C ARG A 134 -11.04 5.97 4.00
N PRO A 135 -10.87 7.31 3.94
CA PRO A 135 -9.99 8.01 4.87
C PRO A 135 -10.36 7.67 6.31
N ASN A 136 -9.36 7.32 7.13
CA ASN A 136 -9.51 6.91 8.54
C ASN A 136 -10.29 5.60 8.78
N GLN A 137 -10.54 4.79 7.75
CA GLN A 137 -11.15 3.48 7.93
C GLN A 137 -10.10 2.43 8.29
N THR A 138 -10.13 1.96 9.53
CA THR A 138 -9.23 0.91 10.03
C THR A 138 -9.84 -0.50 10.00
N SER A 139 -11.16 -0.60 9.87
CA SER A 139 -11.90 -1.88 9.86
C SER A 139 -12.44 -2.24 8.48
N LEU A 140 -12.30 -3.51 8.10
CA LEU A 140 -12.94 -4.08 6.90
C LEU A 140 -14.36 -4.60 7.16
N LEU A 141 -14.84 -4.49 8.40
CA LEU A 141 -16.21 -4.78 8.77
C LEU A 141 -17.03 -3.49 8.75
N LYS A 142 -18.22 -3.57 8.19
CA LYS A 142 -19.22 -2.50 8.26
C LYS A 142 -19.76 -2.46 9.70
N SER A 143 -19.64 -1.30 10.32
CA SER A 143 -20.28 -0.93 11.57
C SER A 143 -21.79 -0.74 11.39
#